data_AF-A0A9X3XDX3-F1
#
_entry.id   AF-A0A9X3XDX3-F1
#
_cell.length_a   1.000
_cell.length_b   1.000
_cell.length_c   1.000
_cell.angle_alpha   90.00
_cell.angle_beta   90.00
_cell.angle_gamma   90.00
#
_symmetry.space_group_name_H-M   'P 1'
#
loop_
_entity.id
_entity.type
_entity.pdbx_description
1 polymer ?
#
loop_
_entity_poly.entity_id
_entity_poly.type
_entity_poly.pdbx_seq_one_letter_code
_entity_poly.pdbx_strand_id
1 'polypeptide(L)'
;MERPYAARRALLHPLWLGSLAVLALNDHVLKGAGILPGAITGKLSDFAGLVVAPVLLAALLRLGSRRSLFLAHLATGAVFAAIKLSPAAARAFEAFTALTPFPWQITVDPTDLMALPALALAWRVLVPAMQRPLPERPLAQRTAVVFGSLACAATSEPQEPPPTCDPEFCGVTPTEAGALSLGNTTTGERLVRLRPLKDSVQVDCETLLADPESALSRELFAPAEAWLLQPGRGLPLQNNDTAGCVAYLVDADGLSPTLLAWSSSRFPTQFVSTATNADDGLMIPLSLDSNGKLSLGPHEAVFKAPALEEPPVAPGCGSPDETVGIEWSTPVPIGGPWIVETIISSPDDCHALVLQNKSTMYVCLPKAAMPFKAGDSLMIDEHDGIAGSAPETNGEPPEGKVLILHSDTHTVVATRGNVLARYGFTGTDAPLGEPTVESDLVEGCTGAHDECGSLLVPLELSLLGAHVPSISFLRAGKSIDLADGYGTLHVVRAEAMPIRDTECPPFARSSRHYESVLVIPAGP
;
A
#
# COMPACT_ATOMS: atom_id res chain seq x y z
N MET A 1 -23.23 -5.10 -49.73
CA MET A 1 -24.03 -5.73 -48.66
C MET A 1 -24.78 -4.64 -47.94
N GLU A 2 -26.08 -4.49 -48.17
CA GLU A 2 -26.90 -3.46 -47.53
C GLU A 2 -26.94 -3.68 -46.02
N ARG A 3 -26.69 -2.63 -45.23
CA ARG A 3 -26.77 -2.71 -43.77
C ARG A 3 -28.26 -2.70 -43.38
N PRO A 4 -28.80 -3.78 -42.77
CA PRO A 4 -30.23 -3.85 -42.44
C PRO A 4 -30.67 -2.85 -41.35
N TYR A 5 -29.72 -2.18 -40.69
CA TYR A 5 -29.96 -1.14 -39.69
C TYR A 5 -29.21 0.13 -40.06
N ALA A 6 -29.86 1.29 -39.90
CA ALA A 6 -29.24 2.58 -40.01
C ALA A 6 -29.42 3.36 -38.69
N ALA A 7 -28.38 3.37 -37.85
CA ALA A 7 -28.40 4.00 -36.52
C ALA A 7 -28.86 5.47 -36.55
N ARG A 8 -28.47 6.22 -37.60
CA ARG A 8 -28.89 7.61 -37.83
C ARG A 8 -30.41 7.84 -37.87
N ARG A 9 -31.20 6.81 -38.17
CA ARG A 9 -32.67 6.89 -38.22
C ARG A 9 -33.28 6.99 -36.83
N ALA A 10 -32.64 6.40 -35.81
CA ALA A 10 -33.11 6.47 -34.44
C ALA A 10 -32.83 7.83 -33.76
N LEU A 11 -31.88 8.62 -34.29
CA LEU A 11 -31.54 9.95 -33.76
C LEU A 11 -32.67 10.98 -33.88
N LEU A 12 -33.67 10.73 -34.73
CA LEU A 12 -34.84 11.59 -34.87
C LEU A 12 -36.09 10.96 -34.22
N HIS A 13 -35.92 9.85 -33.49
CA HIS A 13 -37.02 9.21 -32.80
C HIS A 13 -37.45 10.08 -31.60
N PRO A 14 -38.76 10.27 -31.33
CA PRO A 14 -39.23 11.11 -30.23
C PRO A 14 -38.64 10.75 -28.87
N LEU A 15 -38.47 9.44 -28.58
CA LEU A 15 -37.80 8.98 -27.36
C LEU A 15 -36.35 9.47 -27.28
N TRP A 16 -35.57 9.38 -28.36
CA TRP A 16 -34.17 9.79 -28.35
C TRP A 16 -34.04 11.31 -28.24
N LEU A 17 -34.86 12.07 -28.97
CA LEU A 17 -34.89 13.53 -28.89
C LEU A 17 -35.38 14.02 -27.53
N GLY A 18 -36.37 13.35 -26.95
CA GLY A 18 -36.86 13.63 -25.60
C GLY A 18 -35.79 13.37 -24.55
N SER A 19 -35.10 12.23 -24.61
CA SER A 19 -33.98 11.93 -23.71
C SER A 19 -32.81 12.90 -23.91
N LEU A 20 -32.48 13.29 -25.15
CA LEU A 20 -31.46 14.29 -25.41
C LEU A 20 -31.85 15.66 -24.83
N ALA A 21 -33.11 16.08 -25.00
CA ALA A 21 -33.60 17.33 -24.44
C ALA A 21 -33.57 17.32 -22.91
N VAL A 22 -33.98 16.21 -22.29
CA VAL A 22 -33.85 16.01 -20.84
C VAL A 22 -32.40 16.09 -20.41
N LEU A 23 -31.49 15.38 -21.09
CA LEU A 23 -30.06 15.37 -20.77
C LEU A 23 -29.47 16.79 -20.88
N ALA A 24 -29.69 17.48 -22.00
CA ALA A 24 -29.17 18.81 -22.23
C ALA A 24 -29.73 19.85 -21.26
N LEU A 25 -31.06 19.89 -21.08
CA LEU A 25 -31.70 20.85 -20.18
C LEU A 25 -31.33 20.56 -18.72
N ASN A 26 -31.27 19.30 -18.32
CA ASN A 26 -30.93 18.94 -16.97
C ASN A 26 -29.47 19.29 -16.64
N ASP A 27 -28.54 18.95 -17.53
CA ASP A 27 -27.11 19.16 -17.29
C ASP A 27 -26.67 20.62 -17.44
N HIS A 28 -27.31 21.41 -18.30
CA HIS A 28 -26.89 22.79 -18.59
C HIS A 28 -27.77 23.87 -17.94
N VAL A 29 -28.94 23.50 -17.40
CA VAL A 29 -29.89 24.48 -16.85
C VAL A 29 -30.39 24.10 -15.47
N LEU A 30 -30.68 22.83 -15.18
CA LEU A 30 -31.29 22.44 -13.90
C LEU A 30 -30.27 22.09 -12.81
N LYS A 31 -29.15 21.45 -13.17
CA LYS A 31 -28.05 21.22 -12.23
C LYS A 31 -27.48 22.58 -11.79
N GLY A 32 -27.33 22.78 -10.48
CA GLY A 32 -26.84 24.04 -9.89
C GLY A 32 -27.89 25.15 -9.71
N ALA A 33 -29.05 25.08 -10.36
CA ALA A 33 -30.07 26.13 -10.29
C ALA A 33 -30.93 26.13 -8.99
N GLY A 34 -30.75 25.16 -8.10
CA GLY A 34 -31.48 25.05 -6.82
C GLY A 34 -32.96 24.65 -6.93
N ILE A 35 -33.47 24.39 -8.14
CA ILE A 35 -34.88 24.06 -8.39
C ILE A 35 -35.20 22.59 -8.02
N LEU A 36 -34.24 21.68 -8.19
CA LEU A 36 -34.37 20.25 -7.89
C LEU A 36 -33.17 19.74 -7.08
N PRO A 37 -33.35 18.76 -6.16
CA PRO A 37 -32.24 18.12 -5.45
C PRO A 37 -31.21 17.48 -6.40
N GLY A 38 -29.93 17.61 -6.08
CA GLY A 38 -28.82 17.06 -6.87
C GLY A 38 -28.92 15.55 -7.12
N ALA A 39 -29.45 14.79 -6.14
CA ALA A 39 -29.68 13.36 -6.29
C ALA A 39 -30.73 13.02 -7.36
N ILE A 40 -31.73 13.89 -7.58
CA ILE A 40 -32.78 13.67 -8.58
C ILE A 40 -32.26 14.05 -9.97
N THR A 41 -31.56 15.18 -10.08
CA THR A 41 -30.97 15.61 -11.35
C THR A 41 -29.86 14.68 -11.81
N GLY A 42 -29.04 14.12 -10.92
CA GLY A 42 -28.05 13.09 -11.24
C GLY A 42 -28.68 11.85 -11.90
N LYS A 43 -29.69 11.27 -11.25
CA LYS A 43 -30.38 10.07 -11.76
C LYS A 43 -31.10 10.34 -13.07
N LEU A 44 -31.73 11.51 -13.22
CA LEU A 44 -32.40 11.88 -14.47
C LEU A 44 -31.43 11.90 -15.66
N SER A 45 -30.20 12.39 -15.47
CA SER A 45 -29.16 12.32 -16.49
C SER A 45 -28.71 10.89 -16.78
N ASP A 46 -28.61 10.01 -15.78
CA ASP A 46 -28.25 8.60 -16.00
C ASP A 46 -29.31 7.87 -16.83
N PHE A 47 -30.60 8.06 -16.53
CA PHE A 47 -31.70 7.50 -17.31
C PHE A 47 -31.70 8.04 -18.76
N ALA A 48 -31.48 9.34 -18.94
CA ALA A 48 -31.46 9.97 -20.26
C ALA A 48 -30.21 9.55 -21.06
N GLY A 49 -29.04 9.52 -20.42
CA GLY A 49 -27.76 9.14 -20.99
C GLY A 49 -27.75 7.70 -21.50
N LEU A 50 -28.32 6.76 -20.74
CA LEU A 50 -28.43 5.35 -21.15
C LEU A 50 -29.39 5.11 -22.33
N VAL A 51 -30.26 6.08 -22.65
CA VAL A 51 -31.06 6.06 -23.89
C VAL A 51 -30.30 6.68 -25.07
N VAL A 52 -29.54 7.74 -24.82
CA VAL A 52 -28.85 8.52 -25.87
C VAL A 52 -27.55 7.85 -26.32
N ALA A 53 -26.68 7.46 -25.38
CA ALA A 53 -25.31 6.99 -25.61
C ALA A 53 -25.18 5.79 -26.55
N PRO A 54 -25.94 4.67 -26.41
CA PRO A 54 -25.72 3.50 -27.26
C PRO A 54 -26.13 3.75 -28.72
N VAL A 55 -27.10 4.62 -28.95
CA VAL A 55 -27.55 5.03 -30.30
C VAL A 55 -26.57 6.00 -30.94
N LEU A 56 -26.04 6.95 -30.15
CA LEU A 56 -25.01 7.87 -30.60
C LEU A 56 -23.72 7.12 -30.97
N LEU A 57 -23.26 6.21 -30.11
CA LEU A 57 -22.11 5.33 -30.37
C LEU A 57 -22.31 4.53 -31.66
N ALA A 58 -23.50 3.93 -31.84
CA ALA A 58 -23.83 3.20 -33.05
C ALA A 58 -23.83 4.10 -34.30
N ALA A 59 -24.26 5.36 -34.19
CA ALA A 59 -24.25 6.31 -35.30
C ALA A 59 -22.83 6.77 -35.68
N LEU A 60 -22.00 7.08 -34.68
CA LEU A 60 -20.60 7.50 -34.85
C LEU A 60 -19.77 6.38 -35.49
N LEU A 61 -19.90 5.15 -35.00
CA LEU A 61 -19.21 3.97 -35.53
C LEU A 61 -19.89 3.38 -36.78
N ARG A 62 -21.01 3.97 -37.23
CA ARG A 62 -21.80 3.54 -38.38
C ARG A 62 -22.23 2.06 -38.29
N LEU A 63 -22.59 1.58 -37.12
CA LEU A 63 -22.97 0.18 -36.90
C LEU A 63 -24.25 -0.17 -37.67
N GLY A 64 -24.29 -1.38 -38.24
CA GLY A 64 -25.33 -1.78 -39.20
C GLY A 64 -25.86 -3.20 -39.05
N SER A 65 -25.35 -3.98 -38.09
CA SER A 65 -25.84 -5.32 -37.79
C SER A 65 -26.42 -5.37 -36.39
N ARG A 66 -27.44 -6.22 -36.17
CA ARG A 66 -28.06 -6.40 -34.85
C ARG A 66 -27.05 -6.79 -33.77
N ARG A 67 -26.06 -7.62 -34.12
CA ARG A 67 -24.96 -8.01 -33.22
C ARG A 67 -24.08 -6.81 -32.84
N SER A 68 -23.69 -5.98 -33.80
CA SER A 68 -22.90 -4.76 -33.51
C SER A 68 -23.66 -3.76 -32.64
N LEU A 69 -24.97 -3.61 -32.86
CA LEU A 69 -25.83 -2.78 -32.02
C LEU A 69 -25.95 -3.33 -30.61
N PHE A 70 -26.06 -4.66 -30.46
CA PHE A 70 -26.12 -5.31 -29.16
C PHE A 70 -24.84 -5.08 -28.36
N LEU A 71 -23.67 -5.24 -29.02
CA LEU A 71 -22.38 -4.96 -28.41
C LEU A 71 -22.22 -3.49 -28.00
N ALA A 72 -22.75 -2.54 -28.78
CA ALA A 72 -22.74 -1.13 -28.40
C ALA A 72 -23.58 -0.85 -27.13
N HIS A 73 -24.74 -1.50 -26.98
CA HIS A 73 -25.54 -1.39 -25.76
C HIS A 73 -24.82 -2.04 -24.57
N LEU A 74 -24.30 -3.26 -24.76
CA LEU A 74 -23.56 -3.97 -23.72
C LEU A 74 -22.34 -3.18 -23.26
N ALA A 75 -21.55 -2.62 -24.18
CA ALA A 75 -20.39 -1.80 -23.84
C ALA A 75 -20.79 -0.54 -23.06
N THR A 76 -21.87 0.14 -23.47
CA THR A 76 -22.39 1.32 -22.76
C THR A 76 -22.78 0.97 -21.33
N GLY A 77 -23.53 -0.12 -21.13
CA GLY A 77 -23.94 -0.58 -19.80
C GLY A 77 -22.77 -1.06 -18.94
N ALA A 78 -21.78 -1.73 -19.53
CA ALA A 78 -20.60 -2.22 -18.83
C ALA A 78 -19.72 -1.06 -18.34
N VAL A 79 -19.45 -0.06 -19.19
CA VAL A 79 -18.70 1.14 -18.79
C VAL A 79 -19.45 1.90 -17.71
N PHE A 80 -20.77 2.13 -17.88
CA PHE A 80 -21.60 2.77 -16.87
C PHE A 80 -21.56 2.05 -15.52
N ALA A 81 -21.74 0.73 -15.51
CA ALA A 81 -21.70 -0.04 -14.27
C ALA A 81 -20.31 -0.01 -13.61
N ALA A 82 -19.23 -0.12 -14.40
CA ALA A 82 -17.88 -0.09 -13.88
C ALA A 82 -17.56 1.24 -13.17
N ILE A 83 -17.87 2.38 -13.82
CA ILE A 83 -17.59 3.70 -13.24
C ILE A 83 -18.50 4.05 -12.05
N LYS A 84 -19.68 3.42 -11.93
CA LYS A 84 -20.59 3.60 -10.79
C LYS A 84 -20.33 2.65 -9.62
N LEU A 85 -19.58 1.56 -9.82
CA LEU A 85 -19.25 0.57 -8.79
C LEU A 85 -17.82 0.65 -8.27
N SER A 86 -16.88 1.20 -9.05
CA SER A 86 -15.45 1.18 -8.70
C SER A 86 -14.81 2.58 -8.79
N PRO A 87 -14.29 3.11 -7.67
CA PRO A 87 -13.50 4.35 -7.67
C PRO A 87 -12.27 4.28 -8.58
N ALA A 88 -11.64 3.11 -8.71
CA ALA A 88 -10.51 2.93 -9.62
C ALA A 88 -10.93 3.03 -11.09
N ALA A 89 -12.07 2.44 -11.46
CA ALA A 89 -12.59 2.53 -12.82
C ALA A 89 -13.08 3.96 -13.16
N ALA A 90 -13.69 4.66 -12.19
CA ALA A 90 -14.05 6.07 -12.33
C ALA A 90 -12.81 6.93 -12.60
N ARG A 91 -11.78 6.85 -11.73
CA ARG A 91 -10.51 7.59 -11.88
C ARG A 91 -9.82 7.30 -13.21
N ALA A 92 -9.78 6.03 -13.64
CA ALA A 92 -9.20 5.65 -14.93
C ALA A 92 -9.96 6.26 -16.12
N PHE A 93 -11.30 6.32 -16.02
CA PHE A 93 -12.13 6.93 -17.07
C PHE A 93 -12.02 8.45 -17.08
N GLU A 94 -11.94 9.10 -15.92
CA GLU A 94 -11.66 10.54 -15.79
C GLU A 94 -10.30 10.91 -16.36
N ALA A 95 -9.25 10.11 -16.07
CA ALA A 95 -7.93 10.31 -16.66
C ALA A 95 -7.95 10.18 -18.19
N PHE A 96 -8.77 9.27 -18.73
CA PHE A 96 -8.96 9.12 -20.17
C PHE A 96 -9.69 10.33 -20.79
N THR A 97 -10.77 10.83 -20.16
CA THR A 97 -11.51 11.99 -20.69
C THR A 97 -10.75 13.30 -20.52
N ALA A 98 -9.86 13.39 -19.52
CA ALA A 98 -8.93 14.52 -19.34
C ALA A 98 -7.93 14.71 -20.50
N LEU A 99 -7.72 13.69 -21.35
CA LEU A 99 -6.96 13.81 -22.60
C LEU A 99 -7.71 14.60 -23.68
N THR A 100 -8.99 14.91 -23.46
CA THR A 100 -9.85 15.65 -24.37
C THR A 100 -10.15 17.05 -23.80
N PRO A 101 -10.67 18.00 -24.61
CA PRO A 101 -11.08 19.31 -24.12
C PRO A 101 -12.22 19.31 -23.08
N PHE A 102 -12.77 18.13 -22.76
CA PHE A 102 -13.93 17.95 -21.88
C PHE A 102 -13.56 16.94 -20.79
N PRO A 103 -12.86 17.36 -19.71
CA PRO A 103 -12.60 16.50 -18.57
C PRO A 103 -13.91 16.18 -17.84
N TRP A 104 -14.13 14.92 -17.50
CA TRP A 104 -15.32 14.49 -16.77
C TRP A 104 -14.98 14.32 -15.29
N GLN A 105 -15.98 14.55 -14.43
CA GLN A 105 -15.94 14.16 -13.03
C GLN A 105 -17.09 13.18 -12.78
N ILE A 106 -16.78 12.03 -12.19
CA ILE A 106 -17.69 10.90 -12.01
C ILE A 106 -17.88 10.64 -10.52
N THR A 107 -19.11 10.83 -10.06
CA THR A 107 -19.54 10.37 -8.73
C THR A 107 -19.83 8.86 -8.76
N VAL A 108 -19.17 8.12 -7.87
CA VAL A 108 -19.38 6.68 -7.66
C VAL A 108 -20.59 6.48 -6.74
N ASP A 109 -21.75 6.15 -7.31
CA ASP A 109 -22.98 5.84 -6.58
C ASP A 109 -23.59 4.52 -7.12
N PRO A 110 -23.49 3.40 -6.38
CA PRO A 110 -24.07 2.12 -6.78
C PRO A 110 -25.59 2.16 -7.00
N THR A 111 -26.30 3.12 -6.41
CA THR A 111 -27.75 3.24 -6.59
C THR A 111 -28.11 3.66 -8.02
N ASP A 112 -27.20 4.28 -8.76
CA ASP A 112 -27.40 4.68 -10.16
C ASP A 112 -27.55 3.49 -11.12
N LEU A 113 -27.19 2.27 -10.70
CA LEU A 113 -27.51 1.05 -11.44
C LEU A 113 -29.02 0.86 -11.67
N MET A 114 -29.87 1.54 -10.90
CA MET A 114 -31.30 1.59 -11.16
C MET A 114 -31.66 2.20 -12.52
N ALA A 115 -30.73 2.90 -13.18
CA ALA A 115 -30.91 3.45 -14.52
C ALA A 115 -30.71 2.42 -15.65
N LEU A 116 -30.09 1.25 -15.38
CA LEU A 116 -29.85 0.20 -16.39
C LEU A 116 -31.10 -0.27 -17.17
N PRO A 117 -32.32 -0.31 -16.61
CA PRO A 117 -33.53 -0.59 -17.38
C PRO A 117 -33.78 0.39 -18.54
N ALA A 118 -33.27 1.62 -18.49
CA ALA A 118 -33.33 2.59 -19.58
C ALA A 118 -32.58 2.11 -20.83
N LEU A 119 -31.48 1.37 -20.64
CA LEU A 119 -30.72 0.76 -21.73
C LEU A 119 -31.53 -0.35 -22.43
N ALA A 120 -32.29 -1.12 -21.66
CA ALA A 120 -33.21 -2.12 -22.20
C ALA A 120 -34.37 -1.45 -22.96
N LEU A 121 -34.89 -0.33 -22.46
CA LEU A 121 -35.89 0.48 -23.14
C LEU A 121 -35.35 1.01 -24.48
N ALA A 122 -34.13 1.56 -24.48
CA ALA A 122 -33.45 2.04 -25.68
C ALA A 122 -33.33 0.93 -26.74
N TRP A 123 -32.88 -0.27 -26.32
CA TRP A 123 -32.79 -1.43 -27.20
C TRP A 123 -34.15 -1.79 -27.81
N ARG A 124 -35.20 -1.92 -26.97
CA ARG A 124 -36.52 -2.37 -27.42
C ARG A 124 -37.22 -1.38 -28.36
N VAL A 125 -37.00 -0.08 -28.18
CA VAL A 125 -37.70 0.97 -28.94
C VAL A 125 -36.88 1.47 -30.12
N LEU A 126 -35.59 1.75 -29.93
CA LEU A 126 -34.78 2.46 -30.92
C LEU A 126 -34.15 1.53 -31.96
N VAL A 127 -33.81 0.28 -31.61
CA VAL A 127 -33.23 -0.67 -32.59
C VAL A 127 -34.22 -1.06 -33.69
N PRO A 128 -35.52 -1.35 -33.40
CA PRO A 128 -36.50 -1.53 -34.46
C PRO A 128 -36.70 -0.27 -35.31
N ALA A 129 -36.60 0.93 -34.71
CA ALA A 129 -36.72 2.19 -35.43
C ALA A 129 -35.59 2.40 -36.46
N MET A 130 -34.40 1.82 -36.22
CA MET A 130 -33.28 1.86 -37.18
C MET A 130 -33.54 1.08 -38.47
N GLN A 131 -34.48 0.12 -38.46
CA GLN A 131 -34.85 -0.67 -39.64
C GLN A 131 -35.91 0.00 -40.50
N ARG A 132 -36.76 0.84 -39.90
CA ARG A 132 -37.87 1.49 -40.61
C ARG A 132 -37.33 2.44 -41.69
N PRO A 133 -37.82 2.37 -42.94
CA PRO A 133 -37.47 3.35 -43.95
C PRO A 133 -38.10 4.69 -43.57
N LEU A 134 -37.26 5.67 -43.26
CA LEU A 134 -37.66 7.06 -43.00
C LEU A 134 -37.01 7.97 -44.06
N PRO A 135 -37.64 9.10 -44.42
CA PRO A 135 -37.03 10.09 -45.30
C PRO A 135 -35.68 10.54 -44.75
N GLU A 136 -34.64 10.52 -45.57
CA GLU A 136 -33.31 10.94 -45.12
C GLU A 136 -33.29 12.45 -44.90
N ARG A 137 -33.09 12.85 -43.64
CA ARG A 137 -32.88 14.25 -43.24
C ARG A 137 -31.43 14.41 -42.78
N PRO A 138 -30.45 14.45 -43.71
CA PRO A 138 -29.03 14.37 -43.37
C PRO A 138 -28.57 15.53 -42.49
N LEU A 139 -29.12 16.73 -42.70
CA LEU A 139 -28.81 17.89 -41.85
C LEU A 139 -29.30 17.65 -40.42
N ALA A 140 -30.58 17.30 -40.23
CA ALA A 140 -31.15 17.05 -38.90
C ALA A 140 -30.43 15.90 -38.16
N GLN A 141 -30.01 14.85 -38.88
CA GLN A 141 -29.26 13.75 -38.30
C GLN A 141 -27.84 14.17 -37.87
N ARG A 142 -27.14 14.98 -38.68
CA ARG A 142 -25.83 15.52 -38.31
C ARG A 142 -25.95 16.45 -37.11
N THR A 143 -26.96 17.32 -37.10
CA THR A 143 -27.29 18.18 -35.96
C THR A 143 -27.54 17.34 -34.71
N ALA A 144 -28.36 16.28 -34.81
CA ALA A 144 -28.59 15.37 -33.69
C ALA A 144 -27.31 14.69 -33.19
N VAL A 145 -26.41 14.24 -34.09
CA VAL A 145 -25.10 13.70 -33.66
C VAL A 145 -24.28 14.74 -32.91
N VAL A 146 -24.17 15.97 -33.45
CA VAL A 146 -23.39 17.05 -32.82
C VAL A 146 -23.95 17.40 -31.44
N PHE A 147 -25.26 17.67 -31.34
CA PHE A 147 -25.89 17.98 -30.06
C PHE A 147 -25.88 16.78 -29.09
N GLY A 148 -26.03 15.56 -29.59
CA GLY A 148 -25.89 14.34 -28.79
C GLY A 148 -24.49 14.19 -28.21
N SER A 149 -23.45 14.44 -29.02
CA SER A 149 -22.06 14.41 -28.58
C SER A 149 -21.77 15.51 -27.56
N LEU A 150 -22.25 16.73 -27.78
CA LEU A 150 -22.08 17.84 -26.84
C LEU A 150 -22.82 17.59 -25.51
N ALA A 151 -24.07 17.12 -25.57
CA ALA A 151 -24.85 16.82 -24.37
C ALA A 151 -24.29 15.64 -23.57
N CYS A 152 -23.72 14.62 -24.23
CA CYS A 152 -23.03 13.53 -23.53
C CYS A 152 -21.66 13.94 -22.98
N ALA A 153 -21.03 14.98 -23.54
CA ALA A 153 -19.75 15.51 -23.07
C ALA A 153 -19.90 16.53 -21.93
N ALA A 154 -21.06 16.55 -21.26
CA ALA A 154 -21.49 17.59 -20.32
C ALA A 154 -20.32 18.10 -19.46
N THR A 155 -19.98 19.36 -19.72
CA THR A 155 -19.11 20.20 -18.91
C THR A 155 -19.77 20.39 -17.56
N SER A 156 -19.21 19.82 -16.50
CA SER A 156 -19.34 20.46 -15.20
C SER A 156 -18.61 21.80 -15.31
N GLU A 157 -19.31 22.91 -15.04
CA GLU A 157 -18.59 24.12 -14.63
C GLU A 157 -17.66 23.72 -13.46
N PRO A 158 -16.43 24.25 -13.39
CA PRO A 158 -15.68 24.23 -12.15
C PRO A 158 -16.65 24.75 -11.11
N GLN A 159 -16.98 23.92 -10.10
CA GLN A 159 -17.92 24.29 -9.07
C GLN A 159 -17.52 25.66 -8.55
N GLU A 160 -18.28 26.71 -8.92
CA GLU A 160 -18.13 28.00 -8.27
C GLU A 160 -18.25 27.72 -6.77
N PRO A 161 -17.37 28.30 -5.93
CA PRO A 161 -17.48 28.13 -4.49
C PRO A 161 -18.94 28.41 -4.14
N PRO A 162 -19.60 27.54 -3.36
CA PRO A 162 -21.01 27.69 -3.10
C PRO A 162 -21.28 29.14 -2.68
N PRO A 163 -22.37 29.76 -3.18
CA PRO A 163 -22.72 31.10 -2.73
C PRO A 163 -22.65 31.10 -1.21
N THR A 164 -22.05 32.14 -0.64
CA THR A 164 -22.01 32.36 0.82
C THR A 164 -23.45 32.37 1.31
N CYS A 165 -23.95 31.21 1.72
CA CYS A 165 -25.30 31.04 2.22
C CYS A 165 -25.37 31.65 3.61
N ASP A 166 -26.48 32.33 3.87
CA ASP A 166 -26.82 32.92 5.16
C ASP A 166 -26.72 31.86 6.28
N PRO A 167 -26.00 32.12 7.39
CA PRO A 167 -25.74 31.12 8.44
C PRO A 167 -27.00 30.55 9.10
N GLU A 168 -28.15 31.23 8.96
CA GLU A 168 -29.42 30.82 9.57
C GLU A 168 -30.11 29.64 8.86
N PHE A 169 -29.76 29.32 7.60
CA PHE A 169 -30.53 28.35 6.80
C PHE A 169 -29.76 27.11 6.31
N CYS A 170 -28.43 27.08 6.38
CA CYS A 170 -27.62 25.92 5.97
C CYS A 170 -26.79 25.36 7.13
N GLY A 171 -27.41 24.53 7.96
CA GLY A 171 -26.75 23.83 9.07
C GLY A 171 -25.91 22.60 8.67
N VAL A 172 -25.37 22.52 7.44
CA VAL A 172 -24.53 21.38 7.02
C VAL A 172 -23.25 21.90 6.38
N THR A 173 -22.16 21.90 7.15
CA THR A 173 -20.81 22.03 6.60
C THR A 173 -20.57 20.86 5.63
N PRO A 174 -20.04 21.11 4.41
CA PRO A 174 -19.79 20.03 3.47
C PRO A 174 -18.78 19.07 4.08
N THR A 175 -19.12 17.78 4.18
CA THR A 175 -18.29 16.76 4.83
C THR A 175 -17.94 15.63 3.87
N GLU A 176 -16.77 15.03 4.09
CA GLU A 176 -16.29 13.84 3.38
C GLU A 176 -15.73 12.84 4.38
N ALA A 177 -15.65 11.56 4.01
CA ALA A 177 -15.04 10.55 4.87
C ALA A 177 -13.53 10.81 5.00
N GLY A 178 -12.99 10.77 6.22
CA GLY A 178 -11.58 10.96 6.52
C GLY A 178 -11.32 10.91 8.03
N ALA A 179 -10.06 10.91 8.44
CA ALA A 179 -9.66 11.00 9.84
C ALA A 179 -9.48 12.46 10.28
N LEU A 180 -8.79 13.23 9.45
CA LEU A 180 -8.45 14.65 9.63
C LEU A 180 -8.67 15.40 8.32
N SER A 181 -8.64 16.72 8.35
CA SER A 181 -8.80 17.57 7.15
C SER A 181 -7.70 18.63 7.09
N LEU A 182 -6.99 18.74 5.97
CA LEU A 182 -6.01 19.80 5.74
C LEU A 182 -6.68 21.01 5.06
N GLY A 183 -6.88 22.09 5.81
CA GLY A 183 -7.70 23.24 5.39
C GLY A 183 -6.92 24.44 4.86
N ASN A 184 -7.16 24.88 3.62
CA ASN A 184 -6.54 26.11 3.11
C ASN A 184 -7.26 27.37 3.64
N THR A 185 -6.72 27.94 4.71
CA THR A 185 -7.23 29.19 5.32
C THR A 185 -6.66 30.46 4.68
N THR A 186 -5.77 30.32 3.69
CA THR A 186 -5.20 31.47 2.98
C THR A 186 -6.16 32.02 1.93
N THR A 187 -5.89 33.22 1.43
CA THR A 187 -6.74 33.88 0.43
C THR A 187 -6.51 33.40 -1.00
N GLY A 188 -5.49 32.58 -1.26
CA GLY A 188 -5.11 32.11 -2.59
C GLY A 188 -5.09 30.59 -2.68
N GLU A 189 -5.11 30.07 -3.90
CA GLU A 189 -4.96 28.64 -4.15
C GLU A 189 -3.59 28.15 -3.65
N ARG A 190 -3.56 26.89 -3.16
CA ARG A 190 -2.35 26.23 -2.67
C ARG A 190 -2.21 24.87 -3.31
N LEU A 191 -1.11 24.66 -4.03
CA LEU A 191 -0.71 23.34 -4.50
C LEU A 191 -0.01 22.61 -3.35
N VAL A 192 -0.70 21.64 -2.76
CA VAL A 192 -0.18 20.80 -1.68
C VAL A 192 0.23 19.45 -2.25
N ARG A 193 1.35 18.93 -1.79
CA ARG A 193 1.88 17.61 -2.14
C ARG A 193 1.84 16.74 -0.89
N LEU A 194 1.07 15.66 -0.96
CA LEU A 194 0.98 14.64 0.08
C LEU A 194 1.75 13.42 -0.35
N ARG A 195 2.62 12.90 0.51
CA ARG A 195 3.22 11.57 0.34
C ARG A 195 2.74 10.69 1.47
N PRO A 196 1.86 9.71 1.23
CA PRO A 196 1.56 8.69 2.24
C PRO A 196 2.76 7.76 2.42
N LEU A 197 2.75 6.94 3.48
CA LEU A 197 3.64 5.77 3.54
C LEU A 197 3.34 4.82 2.37
N LYS A 198 4.36 4.08 1.89
CA LYS A 198 4.13 3.02 0.89
C LYS A 198 3.22 1.93 1.48
N ASP A 199 2.44 1.27 0.64
CA ASP A 199 1.55 0.16 1.04
C ASP A 199 2.33 -1.04 1.64
N SER A 200 3.61 -1.17 1.28
CA SER A 200 4.52 -2.20 1.80
C SER A 200 5.02 -1.91 3.22
N VAL A 201 4.84 -0.69 3.73
CA VAL A 201 5.38 -0.28 5.03
C VAL A 201 4.47 -0.75 6.16
N GLN A 202 5.05 -1.49 7.11
CA GLN A 202 4.43 -1.84 8.38
C GLN A 202 5.00 -0.97 9.49
N VAL A 203 4.14 -0.58 10.43
CA VAL A 203 4.44 0.41 11.46
C VAL A 203 3.90 -0.07 12.79
N ASP A 204 4.77 -0.14 13.80
CA ASP A 204 4.39 -0.18 15.19
C ASP A 204 3.98 1.23 15.65
N CYS A 205 2.70 1.37 15.98
CA CYS A 205 2.10 2.63 16.38
C CYS A 205 2.73 3.28 17.61
N GLU A 206 3.08 2.46 18.61
CA GLU A 206 3.63 2.95 19.86
C GLU A 206 5.01 3.56 19.63
N THR A 207 5.83 2.87 18.83
CA THR A 207 7.16 3.33 18.43
C THR A 207 7.08 4.59 17.57
N LEU A 208 6.21 4.59 16.53
CA LEU A 208 6.05 5.75 15.66
C LEU A 208 5.63 7.00 16.43
N LEU A 209 4.63 6.88 17.31
CA LEU A 209 4.07 8.05 18.00
C LEU A 209 4.90 8.49 19.21
N ALA A 210 5.79 7.65 19.73
CA ALA A 210 6.74 8.01 20.78
C ALA A 210 7.82 8.98 20.27
N ASP A 211 8.34 8.77 19.05
CA ASP A 211 9.28 9.68 18.40
C ASP A 211 9.06 9.78 16.87
N PRO A 212 8.03 10.51 16.41
CA PRO A 212 7.67 10.55 14.99
C PRO A 212 8.75 11.12 14.07
N GLU A 213 9.61 12.01 14.62
CA GLU A 213 10.64 12.70 13.85
C GLU A 213 11.78 11.75 13.48
N SER A 214 12.17 10.87 14.40
CA SER A 214 13.27 9.91 14.20
C SER A 214 12.80 8.53 13.77
N ALA A 215 11.54 8.18 14.01
CA ALA A 215 11.05 6.83 13.71
C ALA A 215 10.92 6.56 12.20
N LEU A 216 10.58 7.59 11.41
CA LEU A 216 10.41 7.48 9.97
C LEU A 216 11.60 8.08 9.22
N SER A 217 12.02 7.42 8.15
CA SER A 217 12.90 7.96 7.11
C SER A 217 12.07 8.45 5.91
N ARG A 218 12.69 9.17 4.96
CA ARG A 218 11.97 9.71 3.80
C ARG A 218 11.72 8.64 2.72
N GLU A 219 12.51 7.59 2.75
CA GLU A 219 12.55 6.45 1.84
C GLU A 219 11.29 5.57 1.98
N LEU A 220 10.62 5.63 3.14
CA LEU A 220 9.37 4.93 3.43
C LEU A 220 8.13 5.58 2.79
N PHE A 221 8.26 6.79 2.25
CA PHE A 221 7.14 7.51 1.67
C PHE A 221 6.95 7.22 0.18
N ALA A 222 5.70 7.06 -0.22
CA ALA A 222 5.30 6.88 -1.61
C ALA A 222 5.50 8.17 -2.43
N PRO A 223 5.42 8.09 -3.77
CA PRO A 223 5.43 9.27 -4.63
C PRO A 223 4.34 10.28 -4.24
N ALA A 224 4.63 11.56 -4.48
CA ALA A 224 3.73 12.63 -4.08
C ALA A 224 2.45 12.68 -4.92
N GLU A 225 1.31 12.79 -4.23
CA GLU A 225 0.02 13.15 -4.78
C GLU A 225 -0.18 14.66 -4.65
N ALA A 226 -0.48 15.32 -5.78
CA ALA A 226 -0.63 16.76 -5.83
C ALA A 226 -2.10 17.17 -5.81
N TRP A 227 -2.44 18.08 -4.91
CA TRP A 227 -3.79 18.58 -4.67
C TRP A 227 -3.82 20.10 -4.75
N LEU A 228 -4.72 20.65 -5.56
CA LEU A 228 -4.95 22.10 -5.62
C LEU A 228 -6.07 22.48 -4.65
N LEU A 229 -5.71 23.10 -3.52
CA LEU A 229 -6.65 23.51 -2.49
C LEU A 229 -7.11 24.95 -2.70
N GLN A 230 -8.41 25.11 -2.91
CA GLN A 230 -9.09 26.40 -2.99
C GLN A 230 -9.15 27.08 -1.61
N PRO A 231 -9.16 28.42 -1.55
CA PRO A 231 -9.43 29.16 -0.31
C PRO A 231 -10.72 28.67 0.36
N GLY A 232 -10.66 28.42 1.67
CA GLY A 232 -11.82 27.98 2.45
C GLY A 232 -12.17 26.49 2.34
N ARG A 233 -11.39 25.71 1.57
CA ARG A 233 -11.61 24.26 1.37
C ARG A 233 -10.57 23.42 2.12
N GLY A 234 -11.02 22.26 2.60
CA GLY A 234 -10.21 21.26 3.25
C GLY A 234 -10.10 19.96 2.45
N LEU A 235 -8.94 19.32 2.53
CA LEU A 235 -8.63 18.02 1.96
C LEU A 235 -8.75 16.95 3.05
N PRO A 236 -9.73 16.03 2.97
CA PRO A 236 -9.82 14.93 3.92
C PRO A 236 -8.63 13.98 3.76
N LEU A 237 -7.96 13.69 4.87
CA LEU A 237 -6.86 12.75 4.98
C LEU A 237 -7.39 11.40 5.46
N GLN A 238 -7.08 10.33 4.74
CA GLN A 238 -7.64 9.00 4.98
C GLN A 238 -6.79 8.21 5.98
N ASN A 239 -7.44 7.32 6.73
CA ASN A 239 -6.75 6.24 7.42
C ASN A 239 -6.37 5.13 6.44
N ASN A 240 -5.33 4.37 6.80
CA ASN A 240 -5.07 3.06 6.20
C ASN A 240 -5.66 1.98 7.12
N ASP A 241 -6.66 1.25 6.64
CA ASP A 241 -7.43 0.29 7.43
C ASP A 241 -6.59 -0.91 7.92
N THR A 242 -5.40 -1.14 7.35
CA THR A 242 -4.55 -2.30 7.67
C THR A 242 -3.45 -2.03 8.69
N ALA A 243 -3.04 -0.78 8.91
CA ALA A 243 -1.79 -0.45 9.63
C ALA A 243 -1.98 0.11 11.04
N GLY A 244 -3.20 0.49 11.45
CA GLY A 244 -3.48 1.07 12.78
C GLY A 244 -2.91 2.48 13.02
N CYS A 245 -1.85 2.85 12.32
CA CYS A 245 -1.26 4.19 12.28
C CYS A 245 -1.05 4.67 10.86
N VAL A 246 -0.99 5.99 10.75
CA VAL A 246 -1.00 6.70 9.46
C VAL A 246 0.03 7.81 9.54
N ALA A 247 0.79 7.97 8.47
CA ALA A 247 1.69 9.10 8.31
C ALA A 247 1.65 9.67 6.88
N TYR A 248 1.73 10.99 6.79
CA TYR A 248 1.85 11.73 5.54
C TYR A 248 2.99 12.74 5.65
N LEU A 249 3.86 12.77 4.65
CA LEU A 249 4.80 13.86 4.47
C LEU A 249 4.16 14.92 3.57
N VAL A 250 3.96 16.12 4.13
CA VAL A 250 3.25 17.23 3.47
C VAL A 250 4.24 18.32 3.11
N ASP A 251 4.19 18.77 1.86
CA ASP A 251 4.87 19.99 1.41
C ASP A 251 3.97 20.83 0.51
N ALA A 252 4.32 22.11 0.40
CA ALA A 252 3.70 23.05 -0.53
C ALA A 252 4.72 24.16 -0.81
N ASP A 253 4.49 24.95 -1.84
CA ASP A 253 5.38 26.08 -2.15
C ASP A 253 5.35 27.10 -0.99
N GLY A 254 6.49 27.28 -0.34
CA GLY A 254 6.62 28.13 0.86
C GLY A 254 6.33 27.44 2.20
N LEU A 255 5.93 26.16 2.19
CA LEU A 255 5.80 25.31 3.38
C LEU A 255 7.02 24.41 3.50
N SER A 256 7.68 24.44 4.65
CA SER A 256 8.72 23.45 4.95
C SER A 256 8.09 22.06 5.07
N PRO A 257 8.73 20.99 4.57
CA PRO A 257 8.20 19.63 4.73
C PRO A 257 7.81 19.37 6.18
N THR A 258 6.59 18.89 6.38
CA THR A 258 5.99 18.69 7.70
C THR A 258 5.40 17.30 7.74
N LEU A 259 5.62 16.58 8.84
CA LEU A 259 5.08 15.24 9.04
C LEU A 259 3.70 15.37 9.69
N LEU A 260 2.72 14.68 9.12
CA LEU A 260 1.48 14.38 9.80
C LEU A 260 1.51 12.92 10.23
N ALA A 261 1.24 12.61 11.49
CA ALA A 261 1.18 11.24 11.98
C ALA A 261 0.10 11.06 13.04
N TRP A 262 -0.64 9.96 13.01
CA TRP A 262 -1.64 9.66 14.03
C TRP A 262 -1.99 8.17 14.09
N SER A 263 -2.61 7.76 15.22
CA SER A 263 -3.27 6.46 15.33
C SER A 263 -4.72 6.55 14.87
N SER A 264 -5.18 5.55 14.11
CA SER A 264 -6.58 5.43 13.71
C SER A 264 -7.54 5.24 14.89
N SER A 265 -7.03 4.81 16.04
CA SER A 265 -7.81 4.76 17.30
C SER A 265 -8.09 6.15 17.87
N ARG A 266 -7.16 7.09 17.70
CA ARG A 266 -7.28 8.46 18.17
C ARG A 266 -8.12 9.31 17.20
N PHE A 267 -7.89 9.13 15.90
CA PHE A 267 -8.66 9.77 14.83
C PHE A 267 -9.24 8.69 13.91
N PRO A 268 -10.42 8.12 14.25
CA PRO A 268 -11.07 7.14 13.40
C PRO A 268 -11.62 7.78 12.13
N THR A 269 -11.83 6.96 11.10
CA THR A 269 -12.45 7.41 9.86
C THR A 269 -13.90 7.81 10.13
N GLN A 270 -14.22 9.07 9.87
CA GLN A 270 -15.52 9.68 10.11
C GLN A 270 -15.82 10.75 9.05
N PHE A 271 -16.99 11.37 9.10
CA PHE A 271 -17.29 12.51 8.23
C PHE A 271 -16.63 13.77 8.79
N VAL A 272 -15.58 14.24 8.14
CA VAL A 272 -14.83 15.45 8.49
C VAL A 272 -15.28 16.62 7.62
N SER A 273 -15.26 17.84 8.16
CA SER A 273 -15.57 19.03 7.38
C SER A 273 -14.52 19.30 6.31
N THR A 274 -15.00 19.64 5.11
CA THR A 274 -14.20 20.15 3.98
C THR A 274 -14.28 21.68 3.88
N ALA A 275 -14.87 22.35 4.87
CA ALA A 275 -14.89 23.80 4.99
C ALA A 275 -14.03 24.25 6.17
N THR A 276 -13.20 25.28 5.98
CA THR A 276 -12.24 25.76 6.99
C THR A 276 -12.84 26.59 8.12
N ASN A 277 -14.14 26.88 8.06
CA ASN A 277 -14.88 27.57 9.12
C ASN A 277 -15.48 26.60 10.15
N ALA A 278 -15.31 25.29 9.95
CA ALA A 278 -15.72 24.31 10.94
C ALA A 278 -14.78 24.33 12.14
N ASP A 279 -15.36 24.28 13.33
CA ASP A 279 -14.67 24.21 14.61
C ASP A 279 -14.95 22.85 15.25
N ASP A 280 -14.36 21.80 14.67
CA ASP A 280 -14.52 20.40 15.09
C ASP A 280 -13.23 19.81 15.69
N GLY A 281 -12.13 20.55 15.68
CA GLY A 281 -10.82 20.09 16.13
C GLY A 281 -10.17 19.02 15.23
N LEU A 282 -10.76 18.72 14.07
CA LEU A 282 -10.29 17.72 13.10
C LEU A 282 -9.59 18.37 11.89
N MET A 283 -9.68 19.69 11.81
CA MET A 283 -9.07 20.49 10.74
C MET A 283 -7.70 21.02 11.15
N ILE A 284 -6.69 20.75 10.32
CA ILE A 284 -5.35 21.30 10.40
C ILE A 284 -5.30 22.49 9.44
N PRO A 285 -5.23 23.74 9.93
CA PRO A 285 -5.27 24.90 9.05
C PRO A 285 -3.91 25.13 8.40
N LEU A 286 -3.87 25.21 7.09
CA LEU A 286 -2.77 25.73 6.30
C LEU A 286 -2.91 27.25 6.22
N SER A 287 -2.03 27.98 6.90
CA SER A 287 -2.10 29.44 7.07
C SER A 287 -0.74 30.09 6.83
N LEU A 288 -0.73 31.42 6.68
CA LEU A 288 0.51 32.20 6.65
C LEU A 288 0.84 32.63 8.08
N ASP A 289 2.08 32.41 8.50
CA ASP A 289 2.59 32.89 9.78
C ASP A 289 2.79 34.42 9.77
N SER A 290 3.23 34.99 10.90
CA SER A 290 3.49 36.42 11.04
C SER A 290 4.57 36.97 10.09
N ASN A 291 5.40 36.10 9.51
CA ASN A 291 6.44 36.44 8.54
C ASN A 291 5.99 36.22 7.10
N GLY A 292 4.74 35.81 6.87
CA GLY A 292 4.22 35.48 5.55
C GLY A 292 4.73 34.14 4.99
N LYS A 293 5.29 33.27 5.83
CA LYS A 293 5.67 31.90 5.47
C LYS A 293 4.48 30.96 5.68
N LEU A 294 4.32 29.98 4.79
CA LEU A 294 3.24 29.01 4.90
C LEU A 294 3.57 27.99 6.00
N SER A 295 2.60 27.72 6.88
CA SER A 295 2.72 26.79 8.01
C SER A 295 1.43 26.03 8.24
N LEU A 296 1.54 24.83 8.81
CA LEU A 296 0.40 24.13 9.39
C LEU A 296 0.15 24.66 10.79
N GLY A 297 -1.12 24.86 11.14
CA GLY A 297 -1.52 25.26 12.47
C GLY A 297 -1.21 24.19 13.52
N PRO A 298 -1.19 24.57 14.80
CA PRO A 298 -0.91 23.65 15.88
C PRO A 298 -1.98 22.55 15.94
N HIS A 299 -1.54 21.30 15.90
CA HIS A 299 -2.41 20.13 16.00
C HIS A 299 -1.59 18.95 16.55
N GLU A 300 -2.22 18.05 17.31
CA GLU A 300 -1.51 16.91 17.94
C GLU A 300 -0.92 15.92 16.92
N ALA A 301 -1.42 15.93 15.69
CA ALA A 301 -0.93 15.12 14.58
C ALA A 301 0.19 15.79 13.76
N VAL A 302 0.62 17.01 14.10
CA VAL A 302 1.62 17.79 13.32
C VAL A 302 2.99 17.70 13.99
N PHE A 303 3.96 17.14 13.27
CA PHE A 303 5.34 16.94 13.70
C PHE A 303 6.32 17.52 12.66
N LYS A 304 7.60 17.67 13.04
CA LYS A 304 8.61 18.03 12.04
C LYS A 304 8.82 16.85 11.08
N ALA A 305 9.10 17.17 9.82
CA ALA A 305 9.48 16.14 8.86
C ALA A 305 10.75 15.41 9.31
N PRO A 306 10.87 14.11 8.99
CA PRO A 306 12.13 13.40 9.04
C PRO A 306 13.28 14.19 8.42
N ALA A 307 14.44 14.11 9.07
CA ALA A 307 15.66 14.73 8.59
C ALA A 307 16.01 14.23 7.17
N LEU A 308 16.67 15.07 6.38
CA LEU A 308 17.20 14.68 5.07
C LEU A 308 18.46 13.83 5.21
N GLU A 309 19.23 14.09 6.26
CA GLU A 309 20.43 13.35 6.61
C GLU A 309 20.18 12.72 7.98
N GLU A 310 20.40 11.42 8.08
CA GLU A 310 20.20 10.69 9.32
C GLU A 310 21.20 11.11 10.39
N PRO A 311 20.76 11.22 11.65
CA PRO A 311 21.66 11.48 12.75
C PRO A 311 22.67 10.32 12.91
N PRO A 312 23.90 10.62 13.37
CA PRO A 312 24.89 9.58 13.59
C PRO A 312 24.40 8.60 14.65
N VAL A 313 24.53 7.31 14.35
CA VAL A 313 24.12 6.25 15.26
C VAL A 313 24.98 6.26 16.51
N ALA A 314 24.35 6.15 17.67
CA ALA A 314 25.07 6.12 18.95
C ALA A 314 26.01 4.90 19.02
N PRO A 315 27.19 5.02 19.68
CA PRO A 315 28.13 3.91 19.81
C PRO A 315 27.48 2.67 20.44
N GLY A 316 27.58 1.54 19.75
CA GLY A 316 26.96 0.28 20.21
C GLY A 316 25.47 0.13 19.89
N CYS A 317 24.88 1.10 19.19
CA CYS A 317 23.50 1.05 18.69
C CYS A 317 23.39 0.79 17.18
N GLY A 318 24.53 0.71 16.48
CA GLY A 318 24.56 0.37 15.06
C GLY A 318 24.15 -1.07 14.82
N SER A 319 23.31 -1.29 13.82
CA SER A 319 23.11 -2.62 13.25
C SER A 319 24.41 -3.15 12.63
N PRO A 320 24.57 -4.47 12.55
CA PRO A 320 25.64 -5.07 11.75
C PRO A 320 25.62 -4.53 10.31
N ASP A 321 26.79 -4.42 9.69
CA ASP A 321 26.91 -4.08 8.26
C ASP A 321 26.03 -5.04 7.43
N GLU A 322 25.42 -4.57 6.35
CA GLU A 322 24.56 -5.39 5.49
C GLU A 322 25.28 -6.60 4.91
N THR A 323 26.60 -6.51 4.76
CA THR A 323 27.45 -7.64 4.33
C THR A 323 27.59 -8.73 5.39
N VAL A 324 27.23 -8.43 6.64
CA VAL A 324 27.26 -9.38 7.76
C VAL A 324 25.88 -10.02 7.92
N GLY A 325 25.80 -11.30 7.57
CA GLY A 325 24.59 -12.09 7.73
C GLY A 325 24.80 -13.58 7.47
N ILE A 326 23.73 -14.34 7.70
CA ILE A 326 23.64 -15.75 7.34
C ILE A 326 22.90 -15.87 6.01
N GLU A 327 23.49 -16.58 5.06
CA GLU A 327 22.88 -16.84 3.75
C GLU A 327 23.37 -18.20 3.24
N TRP A 328 22.57 -18.88 2.42
CA TRP A 328 23.00 -20.13 1.79
C TRP A 328 22.40 -20.30 0.41
N SER A 329 23.08 -21.08 -0.43
CA SER A 329 22.69 -21.30 -1.82
C SER A 329 21.33 -21.96 -1.93
N THR A 330 20.49 -21.44 -2.82
CA THR A 330 19.23 -22.06 -3.23
C THR A 330 19.31 -22.50 -4.70
N PRO A 331 18.96 -23.74 -5.07
CA PRO A 331 18.47 -24.82 -4.19
C PRO A 331 19.59 -25.43 -3.33
N VAL A 332 19.21 -25.91 -2.12
CA VAL A 332 20.09 -26.65 -1.21
C VAL A 332 20.21 -28.11 -1.66
N PRO A 333 21.41 -28.74 -1.64
CA PRO A 333 21.57 -30.17 -1.95
C PRO A 333 21.10 -31.06 -0.78
N ILE A 334 19.79 -31.11 -0.56
CA ILE A 334 19.16 -31.86 0.55
C ILE A 334 19.48 -33.35 0.47
N GLY A 335 19.67 -33.98 1.63
CA GLY A 335 20.00 -35.39 1.82
C GLY A 335 21.50 -35.62 1.99
N GLY A 336 21.97 -36.76 1.53
CA GLY A 336 23.37 -37.16 1.65
C GLY A 336 23.50 -38.69 1.70
N PRO A 337 24.69 -39.22 2.03
CA PRO A 337 25.88 -38.47 2.45
C PRO A 337 26.58 -37.75 1.29
N TRP A 338 26.97 -36.49 1.52
CA TRP A 338 27.80 -35.69 0.61
C TRP A 338 29.23 -35.61 1.14
N ILE A 339 30.22 -36.10 0.39
CA ILE A 339 31.62 -35.94 0.78
C ILE A 339 32.11 -34.54 0.39
N VAL A 340 32.67 -33.82 1.36
CA VAL A 340 33.30 -32.52 1.13
C VAL A 340 34.67 -32.72 0.49
N GLU A 341 34.85 -32.33 -0.77
CA GLU A 341 36.15 -32.39 -1.46
C GLU A 341 37.06 -31.24 -1.01
N THR A 342 36.51 -30.03 -0.92
CA THR A 342 37.24 -28.82 -0.55
C THR A 342 36.27 -27.77 -0.01
N ILE A 343 36.76 -26.95 0.94
CA ILE A 343 36.06 -25.77 1.45
C ILE A 343 36.91 -24.55 1.11
N ILE A 344 36.32 -23.58 0.42
CA ILE A 344 36.97 -22.31 0.07
C ILE A 344 36.24 -21.21 0.84
N SER A 345 36.93 -20.60 1.81
CA SER A 345 36.39 -19.51 2.61
C SER A 345 36.83 -18.15 2.08
N SER A 346 35.92 -17.20 2.08
CA SER A 346 36.14 -15.81 1.69
C SER A 346 36.22 -14.90 2.95
N PRO A 347 36.80 -13.68 2.88
CA PRO A 347 36.90 -12.76 4.02
C PRO A 347 35.57 -12.24 4.58
N ASP A 348 34.48 -12.42 3.85
CA ASP A 348 33.09 -12.09 4.21
C ASP A 348 32.39 -13.24 4.95
N ASP A 349 33.14 -14.22 5.47
CA ASP A 349 32.59 -15.40 6.16
C ASP A 349 31.64 -16.25 5.29
N CYS A 350 31.77 -16.16 3.96
CA CYS A 350 31.13 -17.08 3.03
C CYS A 350 32.05 -18.26 2.66
N HIS A 351 31.47 -19.46 2.68
CA HIS A 351 32.17 -20.72 2.46
C HIS A 351 31.58 -21.45 1.24
N ALA A 352 32.42 -21.75 0.25
CA ALA A 352 32.07 -22.63 -0.85
C ALA A 352 32.44 -24.08 -0.48
N LEU A 353 31.42 -24.91 -0.24
CA LEU A 353 31.58 -26.34 -0.01
C LEU A 353 31.47 -27.05 -1.37
N VAL A 354 32.60 -27.56 -1.86
CA VAL A 354 32.64 -28.39 -3.05
C VAL A 354 32.35 -29.83 -2.64
N LEU A 355 31.19 -30.33 -3.05
CA LEU A 355 30.72 -31.68 -2.75
C LEU A 355 31.11 -32.65 -3.86
N GLN A 356 31.10 -33.95 -3.55
CA GLN A 356 31.35 -35.03 -4.51
C GLN A 356 30.47 -34.87 -5.77
N ASN A 357 31.08 -35.01 -6.95
CA ASN A 357 30.53 -34.68 -8.29
C ASN A 357 30.58 -33.19 -8.68
N LYS A 358 31.36 -32.37 -7.96
CA LYS A 358 31.59 -30.93 -8.23
C LYS A 358 30.34 -30.04 -8.10
N SER A 359 29.28 -30.49 -7.43
CA SER A 359 28.25 -29.55 -6.98
C SER A 359 28.88 -28.65 -5.91
N THR A 360 28.76 -27.34 -6.08
CA THR A 360 29.23 -26.37 -5.10
C THR A 360 28.03 -25.72 -4.45
N MET A 361 27.96 -25.78 -3.13
CA MET A 361 27.00 -24.99 -2.35
C MET A 361 27.75 -23.89 -1.62
N TYR A 362 27.09 -22.75 -1.43
CA TYR A 362 27.64 -21.62 -0.71
C TYR A 362 26.88 -21.47 0.60
N VAL A 363 27.61 -21.26 1.68
CA VAL A 363 27.07 -21.10 3.03
C VAL A 363 27.85 -19.99 3.72
N CYS A 364 27.17 -18.91 4.07
CA CYS A 364 27.72 -17.77 4.80
C CYS A 364 27.35 -17.92 6.28
N LEU A 365 28.36 -18.18 7.10
CA LEU A 365 28.28 -18.38 8.54
C LEU A 365 29.60 -17.88 9.13
N PRO A 366 29.64 -17.36 10.38
CA PRO A 366 30.89 -16.95 10.99
C PRO A 366 31.95 -18.05 10.87
N LYS A 367 33.19 -17.72 10.52
CA LYS A 367 34.24 -18.73 10.34
C LYS A 367 34.43 -19.64 11.57
N ALA A 368 34.20 -19.11 12.77
CA ALA A 368 34.25 -19.89 14.02
C ALA A 368 33.14 -20.97 14.11
N ALA A 369 32.05 -20.78 13.37
CA ALA A 369 30.90 -21.68 13.31
C ALA A 369 30.98 -22.68 12.13
N MET A 370 32.12 -22.77 11.43
CA MET A 370 32.37 -23.71 10.33
C MET A 370 33.36 -24.80 10.76
N PRO A 371 32.91 -25.88 11.44
CA PRO A 371 33.79 -26.92 11.98
C PRO A 371 34.25 -27.96 10.94
N PHE A 372 33.63 -27.98 9.75
CA PHE A 372 33.87 -29.01 8.74
C PHE A 372 35.19 -28.84 8.01
N LYS A 373 35.69 -29.95 7.45
CA LYS A 373 36.92 -30.01 6.66
C LYS A 373 36.74 -30.92 5.45
N ALA A 374 37.68 -30.82 4.51
CA ALA A 374 37.76 -31.74 3.40
C ALA A 374 37.86 -33.19 3.89
N GLY A 375 37.03 -34.07 3.34
CA GLY A 375 36.89 -35.47 3.72
C GLY A 375 35.68 -35.77 4.62
N ASP A 376 35.03 -34.76 5.21
CA ASP A 376 33.85 -34.98 6.03
C ASP A 376 32.65 -35.43 5.19
N SER A 377 31.80 -36.26 5.77
CA SER A 377 30.53 -36.73 5.19
C SER A 377 29.39 -35.92 5.77
N LEU A 378 28.69 -35.15 4.93
CA LEU A 378 27.59 -34.28 5.33
C LEU A 378 26.22 -34.85 4.96
N MET A 379 25.30 -34.84 5.93
CA MET A 379 23.86 -34.88 5.70
C MET A 379 23.34 -33.44 5.79
N ILE A 380 22.58 -33.01 4.79
CA ILE A 380 22.11 -31.64 4.65
C ILE A 380 20.59 -31.63 4.66
N ASP A 381 19.99 -30.81 5.51
CA ASP A 381 18.54 -30.62 5.57
C ASP A 381 18.19 -29.13 5.59
N GLU A 382 17.03 -28.80 5.01
CA GLU A 382 16.48 -27.44 5.03
C GLU A 382 15.00 -27.51 5.40
N HIS A 383 14.59 -26.66 6.35
CA HIS A 383 13.21 -26.54 6.77
C HIS A 383 12.73 -25.10 6.59
N ASP A 384 11.60 -24.95 5.91
CA ASP A 384 10.85 -23.70 5.85
C ASP A 384 9.77 -23.70 6.95
N GLY A 385 9.74 -22.64 7.75
CA GLY A 385 8.79 -22.48 8.84
C GLY A 385 9.27 -23.14 10.14
N ILE A 386 8.92 -22.50 11.25
CA ILE A 386 9.26 -22.95 12.60
C ILE A 386 7.94 -23.12 13.34
N ALA A 387 7.75 -24.26 14.00
CA ALA A 387 6.54 -24.53 14.79
C ALA A 387 6.79 -24.30 16.28
N GLY A 388 5.73 -23.98 17.02
CA GLY A 388 5.76 -23.86 18.48
C GLY A 388 5.66 -22.41 18.95
N SER A 389 6.27 -22.12 20.10
CA SER A 389 6.43 -20.78 20.64
C SER A 389 7.84 -20.61 21.18
N ALA A 390 8.34 -19.38 21.13
CA ALA A 390 9.70 -19.04 21.50
C ALA A 390 9.64 -17.68 22.24
N PRO A 391 10.06 -17.57 23.50
CA PRO A 391 9.91 -16.32 24.27
C PRO A 391 10.58 -15.11 23.60
N GLU A 392 11.67 -15.34 22.86
CA GLU A 392 12.36 -14.30 22.10
C GLU A 392 11.56 -13.73 20.92
N THR A 393 10.43 -14.34 20.53
CA THR A 393 9.53 -13.76 19.52
C THR A 393 8.63 -12.68 20.10
N ASN A 394 8.65 -12.48 21.42
CA ASN A 394 7.80 -11.53 22.13
C ASN A 394 6.30 -11.71 21.82
N GLY A 395 5.87 -12.97 21.69
CA GLY A 395 4.48 -13.34 21.43
C GLY A 395 4.09 -13.44 19.95
N GLU A 396 5.00 -13.13 19.03
CA GLU A 396 4.77 -13.37 17.60
C GLU A 396 4.86 -14.86 17.23
N PRO A 397 4.11 -15.32 16.22
CA PRO A 397 4.28 -16.65 15.66
C PRO A 397 5.73 -16.87 15.17
N PRO A 398 6.35 -18.02 15.50
CA PRO A 398 7.63 -18.40 14.94
C PRO A 398 7.60 -18.47 13.40
N GLU A 399 8.56 -17.82 12.77
CA GLU A 399 8.77 -17.78 11.33
C GLU A 399 10.27 -17.79 11.06
N GLY A 400 10.68 -18.49 10.00
CA GLY A 400 12.08 -18.52 9.59
C GLY A 400 12.43 -19.72 8.73
N LYS A 401 13.70 -19.77 8.36
CA LYS A 401 14.33 -20.89 7.67
C LYS A 401 15.42 -21.49 8.54
N VAL A 402 15.58 -22.79 8.44
CA VAL A 402 16.58 -23.55 9.18
C VAL A 402 17.40 -24.40 8.21
N LEU A 403 18.71 -24.22 8.21
CA LEU A 403 19.67 -25.09 7.53
C LEU A 403 20.36 -25.97 8.58
N ILE A 404 20.41 -27.27 8.31
CA ILE A 404 21.07 -28.25 9.18
C ILE A 404 22.16 -28.95 8.38
N LEU A 405 23.39 -28.86 8.87
CA LEU A 405 24.54 -29.59 8.33
C LEU A 405 25.02 -30.56 9.39
N HIS A 406 24.87 -31.86 9.14
CA HIS A 406 25.22 -32.90 10.08
C HIS A 406 26.39 -33.75 9.57
N SER A 407 27.36 -34.02 10.44
CA SER A 407 28.49 -34.91 10.20
C SER A 407 28.73 -35.81 11.42
N ASP A 408 29.64 -36.78 11.27
CA ASP A 408 30.07 -37.65 12.37
C ASP A 408 30.73 -36.88 13.53
N THR A 409 31.17 -35.62 13.32
CA THR A 409 31.90 -34.84 14.33
C THR A 409 31.13 -33.68 14.89
N HIS A 410 30.24 -33.07 14.11
CA HIS A 410 29.51 -31.86 14.46
C HIS A 410 28.18 -31.80 13.72
N THR A 411 27.20 -31.18 14.36
CA THR A 411 25.95 -30.70 13.75
C THR A 411 25.93 -29.18 13.82
N VAL A 412 25.71 -28.52 12.68
CA VAL A 412 25.55 -27.06 12.58
C VAL A 412 24.10 -26.78 12.24
N VAL A 413 23.43 -26.00 13.07
CA VAL A 413 22.07 -25.51 12.85
C VAL A 413 22.14 -24.01 12.62
N ALA A 414 21.82 -23.54 11.43
CA ALA A 414 21.79 -22.12 11.08
C ALA A 414 20.34 -21.68 10.87
N THR A 415 19.95 -20.55 11.46
CA THR A 415 18.59 -20.01 11.36
C THR A 415 18.56 -18.57 10.90
N ARG A 416 17.49 -18.23 10.18
CA ARG A 416 17.13 -16.86 9.78
C ARG A 416 15.63 -16.66 9.98
N GLY A 417 15.23 -15.65 10.74
CA GLY A 417 13.82 -15.38 11.02
C GLY A 417 13.65 -14.79 12.42
N ASN A 418 12.55 -15.08 13.12
CA ASN A 418 12.34 -14.57 14.48
C ASN A 418 12.62 -15.60 15.59
N VAL A 419 13.33 -16.70 15.27
CA VAL A 419 13.74 -17.71 16.24
C VAL A 419 15.22 -18.05 16.11
N LEU A 420 15.89 -18.19 17.25
CA LEU A 420 17.30 -18.57 17.31
C LEU A 420 17.51 -20.07 17.04
N ALA A 421 18.71 -20.41 16.58
CA ALA A 421 19.19 -21.77 16.40
C ALA A 421 19.19 -22.49 17.74
N ARG A 422 18.55 -23.67 17.75
CA ARG A 422 18.32 -24.46 18.97
C ARG A 422 18.46 -25.94 18.69
N TYR A 423 18.74 -26.70 19.74
CA TYR A 423 19.03 -28.14 19.64
C TYR A 423 17.86 -28.94 19.09
N GLY A 424 16.62 -28.57 19.42
CA GLY A 424 15.40 -29.23 18.98
C GLY A 424 15.21 -29.27 17.46
N PHE A 425 15.91 -28.43 16.70
CA PHE A 425 15.89 -28.47 15.23
C PHE A 425 16.72 -29.61 14.64
N THR A 426 17.61 -30.24 15.42
CA THR A 426 18.44 -31.36 14.94
C THR A 426 17.65 -32.63 14.58
N GLY A 427 16.38 -32.74 15.00
CA GLY A 427 15.55 -33.92 14.75
C GLY A 427 15.99 -35.18 15.50
N THR A 428 16.79 -35.04 16.57
CA THR A 428 17.28 -36.17 17.37
C THR A 428 16.22 -36.71 18.34
N ASP A 429 16.22 -38.03 18.59
CA ASP A 429 15.23 -38.74 19.43
C ASP A 429 15.30 -38.39 20.94
N ALA A 430 16.37 -37.71 21.38
CA ALA A 430 16.60 -37.32 22.77
C ALA A 430 16.79 -35.80 22.88
N PRO A 431 15.70 -35.01 22.79
CA PRO A 431 15.81 -33.55 22.89
C PRO A 431 16.34 -33.17 24.26
N LEU A 432 17.48 -32.47 24.27
CA LEU A 432 17.95 -31.74 25.45
C LEU A 432 16.94 -30.64 25.81
N GLY A 433 16.90 -30.24 27.08
CA GLY A 433 16.09 -29.09 27.48
C GLY A 433 16.62 -27.83 26.81
N GLU A 434 15.74 -26.98 26.28
CA GLU A 434 16.19 -25.75 25.63
C GLU A 434 16.52 -24.66 26.65
N PRO A 435 17.60 -23.87 26.44
CA PRO A 435 17.77 -22.60 27.12
C PRO A 435 16.54 -21.70 26.92
N THR A 436 16.14 -20.99 27.97
CA THR A 436 15.17 -19.90 27.83
C THR A 436 15.93 -18.69 27.30
N VAL A 437 15.44 -18.12 26.20
CA VAL A 437 15.98 -16.89 25.62
C VAL A 437 14.90 -15.82 25.63
N GLU A 438 15.19 -14.71 26.30
CA GLU A 438 14.40 -13.47 26.23
C GLU A 438 15.17 -12.43 25.43
N SER A 439 14.47 -11.43 24.91
CA SER A 439 15.05 -10.46 23.98
C SER A 439 14.50 -9.06 24.24
N ASP A 440 15.36 -8.13 24.59
CA ASP A 440 15.00 -6.77 24.97
C ASP A 440 15.69 -5.74 24.07
N LEU A 441 15.05 -4.57 23.90
CA LEU A 441 15.68 -3.44 23.24
C LEU A 441 16.88 -2.98 24.07
N VAL A 442 17.99 -2.66 23.41
CA VAL A 442 19.16 -2.11 24.10
C VAL A 442 18.83 -0.72 24.65
N GLU A 443 18.97 -0.55 25.97
CA GLU A 443 18.68 0.73 26.64
C GLU A 443 19.53 1.86 26.06
N GLY A 444 18.88 2.99 25.73
CA GLY A 444 19.53 4.16 25.14
C GLY A 444 19.75 4.10 23.63
N CYS A 445 19.39 3.00 22.96
CA CYS A 445 19.41 2.91 21.51
C CYS A 445 18.05 3.28 20.91
N THR A 446 18.01 4.34 20.10
CA THR A 446 16.83 4.78 19.36
C THR A 446 16.67 4.08 18.01
N GLY A 447 17.65 3.26 17.62
CA GLY A 447 17.72 2.60 16.33
C GLY A 447 18.42 3.43 15.25
N ALA A 448 18.55 2.82 14.08
CA ALA A 448 19.11 3.39 12.87
C ALA A 448 18.29 2.90 11.67
N HIS A 449 18.27 3.66 10.58
CA HIS A 449 17.58 3.21 9.37
C HIS A 449 18.52 2.40 8.46
N ASP A 450 17.96 1.41 7.77
CA ASP A 450 18.65 0.67 6.71
C ASP A 450 18.60 1.41 5.36
N GLU A 451 19.21 0.85 4.31
CA GLU A 451 19.17 1.46 2.96
C GLU A 451 17.76 1.65 2.38
N CYS A 452 16.77 0.89 2.87
CA CYS A 452 15.37 1.00 2.48
C CYS A 452 14.59 1.98 3.36
N GLY A 453 15.21 2.49 4.42
CA GLY A 453 14.60 3.37 5.38
C GLY A 453 13.85 2.68 6.52
N SER A 454 13.94 1.35 6.67
CA SER A 454 13.35 0.61 7.80
C SER A 454 14.09 0.94 9.09
N LEU A 455 13.38 1.09 10.20
CA LEU A 455 13.99 1.37 11.50
C LEU A 455 14.44 0.06 12.15
N LEU A 456 15.74 -0.09 12.33
CA LEU A 456 16.39 -1.22 13.01
C LEU A 456 16.79 -0.79 14.43
N VAL A 457 16.36 -1.55 15.43
CA VAL A 457 16.74 -1.34 16.83
C VAL A 457 17.47 -2.58 17.34
N PRO A 458 18.71 -2.46 17.83
CA PRO A 458 19.47 -3.63 18.28
C PRO A 458 18.84 -4.27 19.51
N LEU A 459 18.92 -5.60 19.56
CA LEU A 459 18.44 -6.41 20.67
C LEU A 459 19.58 -6.96 21.52
N GLU A 460 19.33 -7.04 22.82
CA GLU A 460 20.12 -7.83 23.77
C GLU A 460 19.35 -9.08 24.15
N LEU A 461 20.01 -10.23 24.04
CA LEU A 461 19.45 -11.53 24.33
C LEU A 461 19.86 -11.95 25.74
N SER A 462 18.88 -12.32 26.56
CA SER A 462 19.07 -12.84 27.91
C SER A 462 18.89 -14.35 27.92
N LEU A 463 19.96 -15.10 28.13
CA LEU A 463 19.94 -16.56 28.18
C LEU A 463 19.98 -17.05 29.63
N LEU A 464 19.08 -17.97 29.97
CA LEU A 464 19.03 -18.63 31.28
C LEU A 464 18.43 -20.04 31.21
N GLY A 465 18.53 -20.80 32.30
CA GLY A 465 17.91 -22.12 32.41
C GLY A 465 18.85 -23.26 32.02
N ALA A 466 18.33 -24.25 31.29
CA ALA A 466 19.07 -25.46 30.94
C ALA A 466 20.32 -25.14 30.11
N HIS A 467 21.43 -25.83 30.42
CA HIS A 467 22.70 -25.73 29.68
C HIS A 467 23.34 -24.34 29.64
N VAL A 468 22.80 -23.35 30.36
CA VAL A 468 23.38 -22.01 30.48
C VAL A 468 24.17 -21.94 31.80
N PRO A 469 25.51 -21.75 31.78
CA PRO A 469 26.33 -21.81 33.00
C PRO A 469 25.92 -20.78 34.08
N SER A 470 25.50 -19.59 33.63
CA SER A 470 24.98 -18.49 34.44
C SER A 470 24.18 -17.56 33.53
N ILE A 471 23.26 -16.74 34.08
CA ILE A 471 22.54 -15.72 33.30
C ILE A 471 23.54 -14.95 32.44
N SER A 472 23.34 -14.99 31.13
CA SER A 472 24.28 -14.47 30.14
C SER A 472 23.57 -13.57 29.16
N PHE A 473 24.23 -12.48 28.81
CA PHE A 473 23.71 -11.49 27.87
C PHE A 473 24.50 -11.56 26.57
N LEU A 474 23.81 -11.69 25.45
CA LEU A 474 24.41 -11.79 24.13
C LEU A 474 23.89 -10.67 23.21
N ARG A 475 24.80 -10.09 22.43
CA ARG A 475 24.48 -9.16 21.35
C ARG A 475 24.92 -9.73 20.02
N ALA A 476 24.48 -9.12 18.92
CA ALA A 476 24.97 -9.41 17.58
C ALA A 476 26.52 -9.41 17.53
N GLY A 477 27.09 -10.40 16.83
CA GLY A 477 28.53 -10.65 16.74
C GLY A 477 29.16 -11.34 17.94
N LYS A 478 28.38 -11.78 18.94
CA LYS A 478 28.88 -12.53 20.12
C LYS A 478 28.46 -14.00 20.06
N SER A 479 29.20 -14.83 20.81
CA SER A 479 28.93 -16.25 20.96
C SER A 479 29.06 -16.69 22.41
N ILE A 480 28.42 -17.80 22.75
CA ILE A 480 28.46 -18.41 24.08
C ILE A 480 28.59 -19.93 23.95
N ASP A 481 29.47 -20.50 24.77
CA ASP A 481 29.58 -21.94 24.95
C ASP A 481 28.56 -22.40 25.98
N LEU A 482 27.68 -23.30 25.58
CA LEU A 482 26.63 -23.88 26.41
C LEU A 482 27.12 -25.22 27.00
N ALA A 483 26.67 -25.52 28.21
CA ALA A 483 27.09 -26.67 29.00
C ALA A 483 26.52 -27.99 28.47
N ASP A 484 26.94 -29.10 29.09
CA ASP A 484 26.41 -30.46 28.86
C ASP A 484 26.45 -30.93 27.39
N GLY A 485 27.38 -30.41 26.60
CA GLY A 485 27.53 -30.78 25.19
C GLY A 485 26.49 -30.13 24.26
N TYR A 486 25.72 -29.15 24.75
CA TYR A 486 24.74 -28.42 23.93
C TYR A 486 25.40 -27.65 22.78
N GLY A 487 26.68 -27.24 22.93
CA GLY A 487 27.49 -26.66 21.88
C GLY A 487 27.67 -25.15 22.01
N THR A 488 28.09 -24.50 20.93
CA THR A 488 28.36 -23.05 20.90
C THR A 488 27.29 -22.34 20.07
N LEU A 489 26.59 -21.38 20.69
CA LEU A 489 25.63 -20.51 20.01
C LEU A 489 26.34 -19.23 19.56
N HIS A 490 26.28 -18.94 18.27
CA HIS A 490 26.73 -17.70 17.65
C HIS A 490 25.53 -16.86 17.23
N VAL A 491 25.46 -15.62 17.70
CA VAL A 491 24.42 -14.66 17.29
C VAL A 491 25.05 -13.71 16.29
N VAL A 492 24.64 -13.82 15.03
CA VAL A 492 25.15 -12.98 13.93
C VAL A 492 24.39 -11.66 13.90
N ARG A 493 23.07 -11.73 13.99
CA ARG A 493 22.16 -10.59 13.92
C ARG A 493 21.05 -10.75 14.96
N ALA A 494 20.68 -9.65 15.61
CA ALA A 494 19.59 -9.60 16.58
C ALA A 494 19.05 -8.17 16.63
N GLU A 495 17.91 -7.95 15.98
CA GLU A 495 17.32 -6.62 15.84
C GLU A 495 15.79 -6.68 15.83
N ALA A 496 15.17 -5.61 16.34
CA ALA A 496 13.77 -5.33 16.18
C ALA A 496 13.57 -4.36 15.01
N MET A 497 12.50 -4.55 14.26
CA MET A 497 12.12 -3.78 13.09
C MET A 497 10.71 -3.21 13.27
N PRO A 498 10.51 -2.30 14.25
CA PRO A 498 9.18 -1.74 14.54
C PRO A 498 8.59 -0.96 13.37
N ILE A 499 9.42 -0.41 12.48
CA ILE A 499 8.99 0.22 11.23
C ILE A 499 9.81 -0.38 10.10
N ARG A 500 9.14 -0.83 9.04
CA ARG A 500 9.79 -1.64 8.01
C ARG A 500 9.09 -1.58 6.67
N ASP A 501 9.87 -1.60 5.60
CA ASP A 501 9.38 -1.85 4.25
C ASP A 501 9.41 -3.36 3.98
N THR A 502 8.24 -4.01 3.84
CA THR A 502 8.16 -5.47 3.63
C THR A 502 8.66 -5.92 2.26
N GLU A 503 8.90 -4.99 1.33
CA GLU A 503 9.56 -5.26 0.05
C GLU A 503 11.08 -5.13 0.14
N CYS A 504 11.62 -4.91 1.34
CA CYS A 504 13.05 -4.88 1.62
C CYS A 504 13.49 -6.09 2.47
N PRO A 505 14.72 -6.61 2.29
CA PRO A 505 15.29 -7.60 3.19
C PRO A 505 15.40 -7.08 4.64
N PRO A 506 15.14 -7.92 5.66
CA PRO A 506 14.61 -9.28 5.57
C PRO A 506 13.11 -9.28 5.23
N PHE A 507 12.72 -10.04 4.19
CA PHE A 507 11.32 -10.13 3.73
C PHE A 507 10.36 -10.84 4.72
N ALA A 508 10.87 -11.40 5.82
CA ALA A 508 10.08 -12.05 6.87
C ALA A 508 9.25 -11.02 7.62
N ARG A 509 7.97 -11.27 7.97
CA ARG A 509 7.01 -10.24 8.46
C ARG A 509 7.07 -9.92 9.96
N SER A 510 7.91 -10.62 10.71
CA SER A 510 8.07 -10.44 12.15
C SER A 510 8.64 -9.06 12.52
N SER A 511 8.26 -8.54 13.69
CA SER A 511 8.88 -7.33 14.25
C SER A 511 10.27 -7.59 14.81
N ARG A 512 10.67 -8.86 14.94
CA ARG A 512 12.01 -9.27 15.39
C ARG A 512 12.69 -10.12 14.33
N HIS A 513 13.98 -9.92 14.15
CA HIS A 513 14.82 -10.67 13.23
C HIS A 513 16.12 -11.09 13.90
N TYR A 514 16.42 -12.37 13.76
CA TYR A 514 17.60 -13.04 14.28
C TYR A 514 18.25 -13.85 13.18
N GLU A 515 19.57 -13.84 13.21
CA GLU A 515 20.41 -14.77 12.44
C GLU A 515 21.39 -15.39 13.41
N SER A 516 21.35 -16.71 13.54
CA SER A 516 22.17 -17.41 14.52
C SER A 516 22.59 -18.79 14.06
N VAL A 517 23.69 -19.28 14.63
CA VAL A 517 24.28 -20.58 14.34
C VAL A 517 24.56 -21.31 15.63
N LEU A 518 24.02 -22.51 15.78
CA LEU A 518 24.36 -23.42 16.87
C LEU A 518 25.28 -24.52 16.35
N VAL A 519 26.49 -24.61 16.90
CA VAL A 519 27.46 -25.66 16.56
C VAL A 519 27.53 -26.67 17.69
N ILE A 520 27.02 -27.86 17.41
CA ILE A 520 26.88 -28.95 18.38
C ILE A 520 27.97 -29.97 18.08
N PRO A 521 28.92 -30.23 19.00
CA PRO A 521 29.87 -31.33 18.83
C PRO A 521 29.12 -32.67 18.90
N ALA A 522 29.52 -33.63 18.08
CA ALA A 522 29.08 -35.01 18.26
C ALA A 522 29.51 -35.44 19.67
N GLY A 523 28.56 -35.94 20.45
CA GLY A 523 28.85 -36.46 21.78
C GLY A 523 29.92 -37.56 21.73
N PRO A 524 30.68 -37.77 22.82
CA PRO A 524 31.63 -38.87 22.92
C PRO A 524 30.99 -40.26 22.78
#